data_AF-A0A2V8TH16-F1
#
_entry.id   AF-A0A2V8TH16-F1
#
_cell.length_a   1.000
_cell.length_b   1.000
_cell.length_c   1.000
_cell.angle_alpha   90.00
_cell.angle_beta   90.00
_cell.angle_gamma   90.00
#
_symmetry.space_group_name_H-M   'P 1'
#
loop_
_entity.id
_entity.type
_entity.pdbx_description
1 polymer ?
#
loop_
_entity_poly.entity_id
_entity_poly.type
_entity_poly.pdbx_seq_one_letter_code
_entity_poly.pdbx_strand_id
1 'polypeptide(L)' 'AAEVAIEMYDSNLKPLVRLILAERDRVHNELSGISGHEPVSSRANFIVVRSSVEPRRVFDALLERGILIRDV' A
#
# COMPACT_ATOMS: atom_id res chain seq x y z
N ALA A 1 24.88 11.90 -0.83
CA ALA A 1 23.59 11.27 -0.44
C ALA A 1 23.32 9.99 -1.24
N ALA A 2 23.35 10.03 -2.58
CA ALA A 2 23.14 8.83 -3.41
C ALA A 2 24.20 7.74 -3.22
N GLU A 3 25.48 8.11 -3.08
CA GLU A 3 26.60 7.19 -2.86
C GLU A 3 26.48 6.40 -1.54
N VAL A 4 26.16 7.09 -0.44
CA VAL A 4 25.90 6.46 0.87
C VAL A 4 24.73 5.47 0.83
N ALA A 5 23.68 5.77 0.05
CA ALA A 5 22.55 4.86 -0.10
C ALA A 5 22.92 3.57 -0.84
N ILE A 6 23.90 3.62 -1.74
CA ILE A 6 24.43 2.45 -2.45
C ILE A 6 25.25 1.57 -1.49
N GLU A 7 26.07 2.18 -0.63
CA GLU A 7 26.85 1.44 0.37
C GLU A 7 25.96 0.70 1.38
N MET A 8 24.82 1.30 1.75
CA MET A 8 23.85 0.71 2.68
C MET A 8 22.80 -0.19 2.00
N TYR A 9 22.95 -0.48 0.71
CA TYR A 9 21.93 -1.16 -0.07
C TYR A 9 21.60 -2.55 0.48
N ASP A 10 22.64 -3.34 0.76
CA ASP A 10 22.46 -4.73 1.21
C ASP A 10 22.02 -4.82 2.68
N SER A 11 22.56 -3.96 3.53
CA SER A 11 22.33 -3.99 4.98
C SER A 11 21.02 -3.30 5.41
N ASN A 12 20.54 -2.31 4.65
CA ASN A 12 19.41 -1.47 5.07
C ASN A 12 18.28 -1.47 4.03
N LEU A 13 18.57 -1.17 2.76
CA LEU A 13 17.53 -1.01 1.75
C LEU A 13 16.87 -2.34 1.37
N LYS A 14 17.64 -3.40 1.13
CA LYS A 14 17.09 -4.73 0.82
C LYS A 14 16.15 -5.27 1.91
N PRO A 15 16.50 -5.22 3.21
CA PRO A 15 15.56 -5.58 4.27
C PRO A 15 14.27 -4.74 4.26
N LEU A 16 14.36 -3.43 4.08
CA LEU A 16 13.19 -2.55 4.02
C LEU A 16 12.27 -2.90 2.84
N VAL A 17 12.83 -3.19 1.67
CA VAL A 17 12.05 -3.66 0.51
C VAL A 17 11.30 -4.95 0.85
N ARG A 18 11.95 -5.92 1.51
CA ARG A 18 11.28 -7.16 1.93
C ARG A 18 10.13 -6.90 2.91
N LEU A 19 10.31 -5.97 3.84
CA LEU A 19 9.24 -5.58 4.77
C LEU A 19 8.07 -4.92 4.04
N ILE A 20 8.33 -4.03 3.09
CA ILE A 20 7.27 -3.40 2.26
C ILE A 20 6.51 -4.46 1.46
N LEU A 21 7.21 -5.44 0.87
CA LEU A 21 6.56 -6.54 0.13
C LEU A 21 5.68 -7.40 1.05
N ALA A 22 6.19 -7.76 2.24
CA ALA A 22 5.42 -8.53 3.22
C ALA A 22 4.17 -7.79 3.70
N GLU A 23 4.29 -6.49 3.99
CA GLU A 23 3.15 -5.67 4.40
C GLU A 23 2.15 -5.45 3.25
N ARG A 24 2.61 -5.28 2.01
CA ARG A 24 1.72 -5.23 0.85
C ARG A 24 0.90 -6.52 0.73
N ASP A 25 1.54 -7.68 0.87
CA ASP A 25 0.86 -8.96 0.76
C ASP A 25 -0.14 -9.18 1.90
N ARG A 26 0.22 -8.77 3.13
CA ARG A 26 -0.69 -8.76 4.29
C ARG A 26 -1.90 -7.87 4.04
N VAL A 27 -1.69 -6.61 3.65
CA VAL A 27 -2.77 -5.65 3.38
C VAL A 27 -3.66 -6.11 2.22
N HIS A 28 -3.08 -6.67 1.16
CA HIS A 28 -3.85 -7.25 0.06
C HIS A 28 -4.80 -8.33 0.57
N ASN A 29 -4.30 -9.28 1.37
CA ASN A 29 -5.11 -10.38 1.89
C ASN A 29 -6.24 -9.88 2.80
N GLU A 30 -5.95 -8.93 3.69
CA GLU A 30 -6.97 -8.33 4.56
C GLU A 30 -8.03 -7.58 3.77
N LEU A 31 -7.63 -6.80 2.75
CA LEU A 31 -8.56 -6.08 1.88
C LEU A 31 -9.44 -7.03 1.06
N SER A 32 -8.90 -8.17 0.59
CA SER A 32 -9.68 -9.19 -0.11
C SER A 32 -10.78 -9.81 0.76
N GLY A 33 -10.67 -9.73 2.09
CA GLY A 33 -11.69 -10.18 3.02
C GLY A 33 -12.85 -9.19 3.22
N ILE A 34 -12.73 -7.96 2.73
CA ILE A 34 -13.75 -6.92 2.92
C ILE A 34 -14.72 -6.95 1.74
N SER A 35 -15.98 -7.30 2.01
CA SER A 35 -17.03 -7.28 0.98
C SER A 35 -17.12 -5.92 0.28
N GLY A 36 -17.25 -5.94 -1.05
CA GLY A 36 -17.31 -4.73 -1.87
C GLY A 36 -15.96 -4.08 -2.16
N HIS A 37 -14.84 -4.69 -1.75
CA HIS A 37 -13.49 -4.21 -2.06
C HIS A 37 -12.69 -5.30 -2.74
N GLU A 38 -12.14 -4.99 -3.92
CA GLU A 38 -11.31 -5.92 -4.69
C GLU A 38 -9.93 -5.28 -4.89
N PRO A 39 -8.94 -5.63 -4.05
CA PRO A 39 -7.57 -5.18 -4.28
C PRO A 39 -7.02 -5.80 -5.57
N VAL A 40 -6.32 -4.99 -6.36
CA VAL A 40 -5.64 -5.43 -7.59
C VAL A 40 -4.22 -5.88 -7.24
N SER A 41 -3.80 -7.02 -7.79
CA SER A 41 -2.43 -7.52 -7.63
C SER A 41 -1.42 -6.44 -8.07
N SER A 42 -0.48 -6.12 -7.18
CA SER A 42 0.51 -5.07 -7.39
C SER A 42 1.92 -5.62 -7.28
N ARG A 43 2.78 -5.22 -8.21
CA ARG A 43 4.23 -5.43 -8.15
C ARG A 43 5.01 -4.22 -7.62
N ALA A 44 4.29 -3.18 -7.16
CA ALA A 44 4.82 -1.96 -6.58
C ALA A 44 4.62 -1.92 -5.05
N ASN A 45 4.80 -0.75 -4.45
CA ASN A 45 4.62 -0.46 -3.01
C ASN A 45 3.24 0.16 -2.67
N PHE A 46 2.28 0.09 -3.59
CA PHE A 46 0.91 0.56 -3.41
C PHE A 46 -0.08 -0.47 -3.92
N ILE A 47 -1.33 -0.37 -3.50
CA ILE A 47 -2.43 -1.25 -3.93
C ILE A 47 -3.55 -0.37 -4.46
N VAL A 48 -4.00 -0.65 -5.68
CA VAL A 48 -5.25 -0.08 -6.21
C VAL A 48 -6.39 -0.98 -5.77
N VAL A 49 -7.46 -0.39 -5.25
CA VAL A 49 -8.63 -1.13 -4.76
C VAL A 49 -9.82 -0.72 -5.59
N ARG A 50 -10.51 -1.69 -6.21
CA ARG A 50 -11.84 -1.43 -6.78
C ARG A 50 -12.82 -1.42 -5.63
N SER A 51 -13.63 -0.38 -5.52
CA SER A 51 -14.69 -0.30 -4.52
C SER A 51 -16.05 -0.40 -5.19
N SER A 52 -16.97 -1.12 -4.57
CA SER A 52 -18.40 -1.09 -4.90
C SER A 52 -19.08 0.19 -4.43
N VAL A 53 -18.42 0.94 -3.55
CA VAL A 53 -18.82 2.28 -3.10
C VAL A 53 -18.09 3.32 -3.94
N GLU A 54 -18.70 4.49 -4.08
CA GLU A 54 -18.10 5.62 -4.78
C GLU A 54 -16.72 5.99 -4.14
N PRO A 55 -15.63 6.10 -4.91
CA PRO A 55 -14.27 6.26 -4.37
C PRO A 55 -14.09 7.49 -3.48
N ARG A 56 -14.74 8.61 -3.78
CA ARG A 56 -14.63 9.83 -2.99
C ARG A 56 -15.17 9.64 -1.58
N ARG A 57 -16.28 8.91 -1.42
CA ARG A 57 -16.82 8.54 -0.10
C ARG A 57 -15.83 7.70 0.72
N VAL A 58 -15.12 6.78 0.09
CA VAL A 58 -14.10 5.96 0.76
C VAL A 58 -12.93 6.85 1.20
N PHE A 59 -12.48 7.73 0.32
CA PHE A 59 -11.42 8.70 0.62
C PHE A 59 -11.79 9.60 1.80
N ASP A 60 -12.95 10.26 1.77
CA ASP A 60 -13.37 11.20 2.82
C ASP A 60 -13.51 10.47 4.17
N ALA A 61 -14.10 9.27 4.21
CA ALA A 61 -14.25 8.49 5.43
C ALA A 61 -12.91 8.00 6.03
N LEU A 62 -11.92 7.72 5.19
CA LEU A 62 -10.57 7.37 5.65
C LEU A 62 -9.82 8.62 6.15
N LEU A 63 -9.97 9.75 5.45
CA LEU A 63 -9.36 11.02 5.83
C LEU A 63 -9.86 11.52 7.19
N GLU A 64 -11.15 11.39 7.47
CA GLU A 64 -11.76 11.71 8.78
C GLU A 64 -11.13 10.90 9.93
N ARG A 65 -10.55 9.73 9.63
CA ARG A 65 -9.83 8.86 10.58
C ARG A 65 -8.32 9.10 10.60
N GLY A 66 -7.83 10.12 9.89
CA GLY A 66 -6.41 10.42 9.76
C GLY A 66 -5.66 9.50 8.79
N ILE A 67 -6.37 8.76 7.93
CA ILE A 67 -5.78 7.86 6.94
C ILE A 67 -5.84 8.54 5.57
N LEU A 68 -4.71 9.07 5.12
CA LEU A 68 -4.59 9.70 3.81
C LEU A 68 -4.25 8.65 2.75
N ILE A 69 -5.15 8.48 1.78
CA ILE A 69 -4.92 7.72 0.54
C ILE A 69 -5.08 8.63 -0.68
N ARG A 70 -4.85 8.11 -1.88
CA ARG A 70 -5.10 8.84 -3.12
C ARG A 70 -6.41 8.38 -3.74
N ASP A 71 -7.30 9.32 -4.09
CA ASP A 71 -8.37 9.05 -5.04
C ASP A 71 -7.81 9.13 -6.48
N VAL A 72 -8.01 8.08 -7.26
CA VAL A 72 -7.55 7.96 -8.66
C VAL A 72 -8.70 7.56 -9.56
#